data_AF-A0A2V5L080-F1
#
_entry.id   AF-A0A2V5L080-F1
#
_cell.length_a   1.000
_cell.length_b   1.000
_cell.length_c   1.000
_cell.angle_alpha   90.00
_cell.angle_beta   90.00
_cell.angle_gamma   90.00
#
_symmetry.space_group_name_H-M   'P 1'
#
loop_
_entity.id
_entity.type
_entity.pdbx_description
1 polymer ?
#
loop_
_entity_poly.entity_id
_entity_poly.type
_entity_poly.pdbx_seq_one_letter_code
_entity_poly.pdbx_strand_id
1 'polypeptide(L)'
;MQISIDGVQANDTTQKVLANLKKRLPWLREYARFRVIVSGVLGACPPQDAEEVLSFAKQMGFVPRVLLIHDNEGQLKLGSEEAKIFEKLLGQVPKTFVDFSTYRKRLVRDGSAPFKCRAGSRYLYVDEYGKVNWCSQTRSVWSKSLMDYTRTDLREQFYQYKPCHATCTLGCARSTSQLDNWRAQPGFNS
;
A
#
# COMPACT_ATOMS: atom_id res chain seq x y z
N MET A 1 -1.14 -6.31 13.93
CA MET A 1 -1.84 -6.98 12.80
C MET A 1 -2.43 -5.93 11.87
N GLN A 2 -2.46 -6.20 10.56
CA GLN A 2 -3.14 -5.37 9.58
C GLN A 2 -4.21 -6.21 8.87
N ILE A 3 -5.43 -5.71 8.82
CA ILE A 3 -6.57 -6.34 8.13
C ILE A 3 -7.05 -5.32 7.12
N SER A 4 -7.19 -5.72 5.86
CA SER A 4 -7.92 -4.89 4.89
C SER A 4 -9.31 -5.47 4.67
N ILE A 5 -10.28 -4.60 4.45
CA ILE A 5 -11.67 -4.95 4.20
C ILE A 5 -12.07 -4.14 2.97
N ASP A 6 -12.51 -4.84 1.93
CA ASP A 6 -12.71 -4.27 0.61
C ASP A 6 -14.08 -3.59 0.48
N GLY A 7 -15.08 -4.05 1.25
CA GLY A 7 -16.40 -3.44 1.32
C GLY A 7 -17.24 -3.96 2.47
N VAL A 8 -18.54 -3.64 2.48
CA VAL A 8 -19.45 -4.01 3.57
C VAL A 8 -20.12 -5.35 3.32
N GLN A 9 -20.64 -5.55 2.11
CA GLN A 9 -21.33 -6.76 1.65
C GLN A 9 -20.56 -7.46 0.54
N ALA A 10 -20.63 -8.79 0.52
CA ALA A 10 -19.96 -9.60 -0.48
C ALA A 10 -20.57 -9.37 -1.86
N ASN A 11 -19.74 -9.45 -2.89
CA ASN A 11 -20.16 -9.34 -4.29
C ASN A 11 -19.32 -10.30 -5.15
N ASP A 12 -19.54 -10.27 -6.46
CA ASP A 12 -18.86 -11.15 -7.41
C ASP A 12 -17.34 -10.89 -7.49
N THR A 13 -16.87 -9.72 -7.03
CA THR A 13 -15.47 -9.31 -7.08
C THR A 13 -14.71 -9.61 -5.78
N THR A 14 -15.36 -9.48 -4.61
CA THR A 14 -14.70 -9.68 -3.31
C THR A 14 -15.61 -10.31 -2.26
N GLN A 15 -15.02 -11.23 -1.50
CA GLN A 15 -15.59 -11.85 -0.30
C GLN A 15 -14.99 -11.27 0.99
N LYS A 16 -14.01 -10.37 0.88
CA LYS A 16 -13.23 -9.80 1.97
C LYS A 16 -13.95 -8.58 2.57
N VAL A 17 -15.12 -8.84 3.13
CA VAL A 17 -16.08 -7.79 3.49
C VAL A 17 -16.38 -7.73 4.98
N LEU A 18 -16.87 -6.59 5.44
CA LEU A 18 -17.15 -6.34 6.85
C LEU A 18 -18.16 -7.35 7.40
N ALA A 19 -19.23 -7.66 6.66
CA ALA A 19 -20.26 -8.62 7.10
C ALA A 19 -19.67 -9.97 7.53
N ASN A 20 -18.71 -10.50 6.77
CA ASN A 20 -18.06 -11.78 7.04
C ASN A 20 -17.13 -11.73 8.27
N LEU A 21 -16.52 -10.57 8.54
CA LEU A 21 -15.57 -10.38 9.63
C LEU A 21 -16.21 -9.82 10.91
N LYS A 22 -17.42 -9.26 10.82
CA LYS A 22 -18.11 -8.52 11.90
C LYS A 22 -18.24 -9.31 13.20
N LYS A 23 -18.42 -10.64 13.11
CA LYS A 23 -18.51 -11.52 14.29
C LYS A 23 -17.15 -11.80 14.96
N ARG A 24 -16.05 -11.72 14.21
CA ARG A 24 -14.70 -12.08 14.68
C ARG A 24 -13.87 -10.85 15.08
N LEU A 25 -14.13 -9.69 14.51
CA LEU A 25 -13.44 -8.44 14.86
C LEU A 25 -13.57 -8.08 16.35
N PRO A 26 -14.71 -8.29 17.04
CA PRO A 26 -14.80 -8.08 18.49
C PRO A 26 -13.79 -8.92 19.29
N TRP A 27 -13.45 -10.13 18.86
CA TRP A 27 -12.43 -10.94 19.52
C TRP A 27 -11.05 -10.29 19.45
N LEU A 28 -10.73 -9.58 18.37
CA LEU A 28 -9.47 -8.83 18.29
C LEU A 28 -9.47 -7.64 19.25
N ARG A 29 -10.62 -6.99 19.46
CA ARG A 29 -10.72 -5.93 20.47
C ARG A 29 -10.53 -6.47 21.88
N GLU A 30 -11.08 -7.64 22.18
CA GLU A 30 -11.06 -8.24 23.53
C GLU A 30 -9.71 -8.88 23.87
N TYR A 31 -9.12 -9.62 22.93
CA TYR A 31 -7.97 -10.49 23.21
C TYR A 31 -6.64 -10.00 22.63
N ALA A 32 -6.63 -9.09 21.64
CA ALA A 32 -5.36 -8.72 21.00
C ALA A 32 -4.50 -7.86 21.94
N ARG A 33 -3.28 -8.34 22.21
CA ARG A 33 -2.23 -7.61 22.94
C ARG A 33 -1.32 -6.79 22.03
N PHE A 34 -1.73 -6.57 20.79
CA PHE A 34 -0.98 -5.86 19.76
C PHE A 34 -1.90 -4.89 19.01
N ARG A 35 -1.29 -3.87 18.40
CA ARG A 35 -2.04 -2.90 17.60
C ARG A 35 -2.69 -3.57 16.38
N VAL A 36 -3.99 -3.35 16.22
CA VAL A 36 -4.78 -3.80 15.06
C VAL A 36 -5.06 -2.59 14.17
N ILE A 37 -4.68 -2.69 12.90
CA ILE A 37 -4.95 -1.68 11.87
C ILE A 37 -6.00 -2.27 10.93
N VAL A 38 -7.14 -1.60 10.79
CA VAL A 38 -8.20 -1.98 9.85
C VAL A 38 -8.18 -1.00 8.69
N SER A 39 -8.06 -1.53 7.48
CA SER A 39 -7.93 -0.74 6.26
C SER A 39 -9.17 -0.85 5.39
N GLY A 40 -9.81 0.25 5.03
CA GLY A 40 -10.80 0.30 3.96
C GLY A 40 -10.11 0.44 2.61
N VAL A 41 -10.56 -0.31 1.60
CA VAL A 41 -10.00 -0.26 0.23
C VAL A 41 -10.98 0.47 -0.69
N LEU A 42 -10.52 1.50 -1.38
CA LEU A 42 -11.30 2.18 -2.42
C LEU A 42 -11.06 1.53 -3.79
N GLY A 43 -12.14 1.31 -4.54
CA GLY A 43 -12.14 0.79 -5.91
C GLY A 43 -12.49 -0.70 -6.06
N ALA A 44 -12.77 -1.41 -4.96
CA ALA A 44 -13.27 -2.79 -4.99
C ALA A 44 -14.80 -2.89 -4.79
N CYS A 45 -15.37 -1.92 -4.07
CA CYS A 45 -16.79 -1.79 -3.74
C CYS A 45 -17.19 -0.31 -3.87
N PRO A 46 -18.51 0.03 -3.78
CA PRO A 46 -18.95 1.41 -3.75
C PRO A 46 -18.15 2.23 -2.73
N PRO A 47 -17.68 3.44 -3.07
CA PRO A 47 -16.78 4.21 -2.22
C PRO A 47 -17.30 4.47 -0.80
N GLN A 48 -18.63 4.49 -0.63
CA GLN A 48 -19.32 4.66 0.65
C GLN A 48 -19.03 3.52 1.63
N ASP A 49 -18.79 2.30 1.13
CA ASP A 49 -18.44 1.14 1.95
C ASP A 49 -17.13 1.36 2.71
N ALA A 50 -16.17 2.06 2.09
CA ALA A 50 -14.92 2.40 2.76
C ALA A 50 -15.15 3.34 3.95
N GLU A 51 -16.10 4.28 3.85
CA GLU A 51 -16.47 5.16 4.98
C GLU A 51 -17.04 4.34 6.15
N GLU A 52 -17.93 3.37 5.85
CA GLU A 52 -18.53 2.50 6.85
C GLU A 52 -17.48 1.62 7.54
N VAL A 53 -16.56 1.00 6.77
CA VAL A 53 -15.46 0.21 7.32
C VAL A 53 -14.58 1.03 8.27
N LEU A 54 -14.27 2.27 7.91
CA LEU A 54 -13.45 3.15 8.74
C LEU A 54 -14.19 3.61 10.00
N SER A 55 -15.49 3.89 9.88
CA SER A 55 -16.35 4.21 11.02
C SER A 55 -16.40 3.03 12.01
N PHE A 56 -16.62 1.82 11.50
CA PHE A 56 -16.60 0.59 12.31
C PHE A 56 -15.24 0.38 12.99
N ALA A 57 -14.13 0.57 12.27
CA ALA A 57 -12.79 0.46 12.82
C ALA A 57 -12.57 1.42 14.00
N LYS A 58 -13.01 2.68 13.86
CA LYS A 58 -12.96 3.68 14.94
C LYS A 58 -13.81 3.28 16.14
N GLN A 59 -15.04 2.83 15.92
CA GLN A 59 -15.94 2.38 16.99
C GLN A 59 -15.37 1.20 17.79
N MET A 60 -14.64 0.31 17.13
CA MET A 60 -13.98 -0.84 17.78
C MET A 60 -12.62 -0.51 18.42
N GLY A 61 -12.15 0.74 18.33
CA GLY A 61 -10.86 1.17 18.87
C GLY A 61 -9.65 0.69 18.05
N PHE A 62 -9.86 0.28 16.79
CA PHE A 62 -8.78 -0.05 15.88
C PHE A 62 -8.21 1.19 15.20
N VAL A 63 -7.00 1.09 14.67
CA VAL A 63 -6.41 2.17 13.87
C VAL A 63 -6.98 2.10 12.46
N PRO A 64 -7.80 3.07 12.03
CA PRO A 64 -8.33 3.10 10.67
C PRO A 64 -7.22 3.46 9.68
N ARG A 65 -7.28 2.93 8.46
CA ARG A 65 -6.37 3.29 7.36
C ARG A 65 -7.11 3.22 6.03
N VAL A 66 -6.81 4.10 5.09
CA VAL A 66 -7.36 4.02 3.73
C VAL A 66 -6.30 3.48 2.79
N LEU A 67 -6.69 2.54 1.93
CA LEU A 67 -5.87 2.01 0.85
C LEU A 67 -6.55 2.30 -0.49
N LEU A 68 -5.73 2.50 -1.51
CA LEU A 68 -6.17 2.63 -2.90
C LEU A 68 -5.99 1.29 -3.58
N ILE A 69 -6.98 0.88 -4.37
CA ILE A 69 -6.79 -0.25 -5.29
C ILE A 69 -5.75 0.14 -6.34
N HIS A 70 -4.95 -0.85 -6.72
CA HIS A 70 -4.02 -0.76 -7.82
C HIS A 70 -4.16 -1.98 -8.70
N ASP A 71 -3.77 -1.85 -9.96
CA ASP A 71 -3.75 -2.97 -10.90
C ASP A 71 -2.56 -3.93 -10.63
N ASN A 72 -2.43 -4.95 -11.49
CA ASN A 72 -1.36 -5.96 -11.38
C ASN A 72 0.06 -5.37 -11.55
N GLU A 73 0.18 -4.13 -12.03
CA GLU A 73 1.44 -3.41 -12.17
C GLU A 73 1.68 -2.44 -11.01
N GLY A 74 0.75 -2.35 -10.06
CA GLY A 74 0.83 -1.43 -8.91
C GLY A 74 0.53 0.01 -9.28
N GLN A 75 -0.22 0.24 -10.36
CA GLN A 75 -0.62 1.56 -10.85
C GLN A 75 -2.00 1.93 -10.33
N LEU A 76 -2.24 3.24 -10.21
CA LEU A 76 -3.50 3.76 -9.70
C LEU A 76 -4.64 3.54 -10.69
N LYS A 77 -5.74 2.94 -10.22
CA LYS A 77 -7.00 2.85 -10.96
C LYS A 77 -8.08 3.54 -10.14
N LEU A 78 -8.31 4.83 -10.38
CA LEU A 78 -9.38 5.59 -9.71
C LEU A 78 -10.16 6.44 -10.71
N GLY A 79 -11.48 6.45 -10.56
CA GLY A 79 -12.38 7.44 -11.14
C GLY A 79 -12.37 8.77 -10.35
N SER A 80 -12.99 9.80 -10.93
CA SER A 80 -13.06 11.15 -10.34
C SER A 80 -13.89 11.22 -9.04
N GLU A 81 -14.88 10.33 -8.87
CA GLU A 81 -15.67 10.22 -7.63
C GLU A 81 -14.85 9.60 -6.48
N GLU A 82 -14.14 8.51 -6.77
CA GLU A 82 -13.31 7.80 -5.79
C GLU A 82 -12.16 8.67 -5.30
N ALA A 83 -11.60 9.51 -6.18
CA ALA A 83 -10.61 10.53 -5.84
C ALA A 83 -11.10 11.51 -4.77
N LYS A 84 -12.32 12.04 -4.92
CA LYS A 84 -12.92 12.99 -3.95
C LYS A 84 -13.15 12.33 -2.59
N ILE A 85 -13.67 11.11 -2.59
CA ILE A 85 -13.95 10.35 -1.37
C ILE A 85 -12.65 9.97 -0.67
N PHE A 86 -11.62 9.62 -1.43
CA PHE A 86 -10.29 9.37 -0.88
C PHE A 86 -9.72 10.58 -0.15
N GLU A 87 -9.77 11.77 -0.74
CA GLU A 87 -9.28 13.00 -0.10
C GLU A 87 -10.04 13.31 1.18
N LYS A 88 -11.37 13.17 1.17
CA LYS A 88 -12.24 13.31 2.35
C LYS A 88 -11.80 12.35 3.46
N LEU A 89 -11.66 11.06 3.14
CA LEU A 89 -11.31 10.02 4.10
C LEU A 89 -9.89 10.16 4.66
N LEU A 90 -8.92 10.56 3.82
CA LEU A 90 -7.57 10.87 4.28
C LEU A 90 -7.55 11.95 5.35
N GLY A 91 -8.43 12.95 5.28
CA GLY A 91 -8.57 13.99 6.30
C GLY A 91 -9.06 13.48 7.66
N GLN A 92 -9.74 12.33 7.69
CA GLN A 92 -10.37 11.77 8.89
C GLN A 92 -9.54 10.68 9.58
N VAL A 93 -8.46 10.23 8.97
CA VAL A 93 -7.57 9.17 9.48
C VAL A 93 -6.39 9.80 10.22
N PRO A 94 -5.96 9.25 11.37
CA PRO A 94 -4.79 9.75 12.07
C PRO A 94 -3.53 9.69 11.19
N LYS A 95 -2.84 10.82 11.08
CA LYS A 95 -1.54 10.90 10.41
C LYS A 95 -0.56 9.98 11.14
N THR A 96 -0.09 8.93 10.47
CA THR A 96 0.93 8.03 11.02
C THR A 96 2.32 8.43 10.50
N PHE A 97 3.36 8.03 11.22
CA PHE A 97 4.77 8.29 10.85
C PHE A 97 5.15 7.75 9.45
N VAL A 98 4.37 6.82 8.89
CA VAL A 98 4.56 6.25 7.54
C VAL A 98 3.94 7.15 6.44
N ASP A 99 3.15 8.14 6.86
CA ASP A 99 2.34 9.05 6.02
C ASP A 99 2.97 10.45 5.88
N PHE A 100 4.26 10.63 6.24
CA PHE A 100 4.98 11.90 6.02
C PHE A 100 5.03 12.33 4.55
N SER A 101 4.83 11.39 3.63
CA SER A 101 4.82 11.67 2.20
C SER A 101 3.41 12.04 1.72
N THR A 102 3.26 13.20 1.09
CA THR A 102 2.04 13.65 0.40
C THR A 102 1.78 12.90 -0.92
N TYR A 103 2.48 11.79 -1.18
CA TYR A 103 2.44 11.09 -2.47
C TYR A 103 1.03 10.63 -2.84
N ARG A 104 0.24 10.15 -1.87
CA ARG A 104 -1.12 9.68 -2.14
C ARG A 104 -2.01 10.79 -2.66
N LYS A 105 -1.91 11.98 -2.05
CA LYS A 105 -2.63 13.18 -2.52
C LYS A 105 -2.16 13.60 -3.91
N ARG A 106 -0.85 13.61 -4.16
CA ARG A 106 -0.28 13.93 -5.48
C ARG A 106 -0.69 12.92 -6.55
N LEU A 107 -0.70 11.62 -6.24
CA LEU A 107 -1.16 10.59 -7.18
C LEU A 107 -2.63 10.79 -7.56
N VAL A 108 -3.48 11.11 -6.60
CA VAL A 108 -4.91 11.33 -6.86
C VAL A 108 -5.17 12.65 -7.61
N ARG A 109 -4.47 13.73 -7.25
CA ARG A 109 -4.69 15.06 -7.85
C ARG A 109 -3.98 15.23 -9.20
N ASP A 110 -2.72 14.82 -9.26
CA ASP A 110 -1.79 15.10 -10.36
C ASP A 110 -1.56 13.87 -11.25
N GLY A 111 -2.10 12.69 -10.88
CA GLY A 111 -1.85 11.42 -11.58
C GLY A 111 -0.42 10.90 -11.42
N SER A 112 0.48 11.65 -10.77
CA SER A 112 1.90 11.36 -10.72
C SER A 112 2.54 11.85 -9.42
N ALA A 113 3.39 11.02 -8.85
CA ALA A 113 4.18 11.30 -7.65
C ALA A 113 5.54 10.58 -7.75
N PRO A 114 6.47 11.04 -8.60
CA PRO A 114 7.76 10.39 -8.80
C PRO A 114 8.56 10.33 -7.49
N PHE A 115 9.29 9.23 -7.30
CA PHE A 115 10.18 9.01 -6.16
C PHE A 115 11.33 8.09 -6.54
N LYS A 116 12.47 8.21 -5.85
CA LYS A 116 13.62 7.33 -6.06
C LYS A 116 13.37 5.96 -5.44
N CYS A 117 12.83 5.01 -6.19
CA CYS A 117 12.46 3.70 -5.66
C CYS A 117 13.70 2.85 -5.34
N ARG A 118 13.85 2.42 -4.08
CA ARG A 118 14.94 1.59 -3.54
C ARG A 118 14.53 0.13 -3.30
N ALA A 119 13.46 -0.30 -3.97
CA ALA A 119 13.03 -1.69 -4.00
C ALA A 119 14.14 -2.60 -4.56
N GLY A 120 14.32 -3.78 -3.98
CA GLY A 120 15.51 -4.62 -4.19
C GLY A 120 16.72 -4.21 -3.34
N SER A 121 16.63 -3.17 -2.51
CA SER A 121 17.74 -2.81 -1.60
C SER A 121 17.26 -2.50 -0.18
N ARG A 122 16.44 -1.44 -0.04
CA ARG A 122 15.84 -1.05 1.25
C ARG A 122 14.54 -1.77 1.57
N TYR A 123 13.94 -2.35 0.53
CA TYR A 123 12.75 -3.17 0.62
C TYR A 123 12.99 -4.40 -0.25
N LEU A 124 12.95 -5.59 0.36
CA LEU A 124 13.03 -6.86 -0.33
C LEU A 124 11.67 -7.52 -0.28
N TYR A 125 11.14 -7.89 -1.44
CA TYR A 125 9.99 -8.76 -1.54
C TYR A 125 10.47 -10.16 -1.88
N VAL A 126 10.26 -11.10 -0.97
CA VAL A 126 10.55 -12.51 -1.19
C VAL A 126 9.22 -13.24 -1.39
N ASP A 127 9.08 -13.93 -2.53
CA ASP A 127 7.88 -14.70 -2.83
C ASP A 127 7.92 -16.12 -2.24
N GLU A 128 6.85 -16.87 -2.46
CA GLU A 128 6.65 -18.23 -1.96
C GLU A 128 7.66 -19.26 -2.52
N TYR A 129 8.35 -18.94 -3.61
CA TYR A 129 9.39 -19.79 -4.22
C TYR A 129 10.80 -19.39 -3.79
N GLY A 130 10.93 -18.47 -2.83
CA GLY A 130 12.22 -17.96 -2.37
C GLY A 130 12.91 -17.07 -3.39
N LYS A 131 12.17 -16.40 -4.28
CA LYS A 131 12.73 -15.40 -5.20
C LYS A 131 12.58 -13.99 -4.63
N VAL A 132 13.67 -13.25 -4.64
CA VAL A 132 13.71 -11.81 -4.40
C VAL A 132 13.26 -11.10 -5.66
N ASN A 133 12.23 -10.27 -5.55
CA ASN A 133 11.76 -9.37 -6.59
C ASN A 133 11.86 -7.91 -6.08
N TRP A 134 11.73 -6.91 -6.94
CA TRP A 134 11.66 -5.53 -6.45
C TRP A 134 10.44 -5.34 -5.54
N CYS A 135 9.28 -5.79 -5.97
CA CYS A 135 8.05 -5.76 -5.18
C CYS A 135 7.04 -6.81 -5.66
N SER A 136 5.91 -6.90 -4.96
CA SER A 136 4.84 -7.85 -5.29
C SER A 136 4.24 -7.67 -6.69
N GLN A 137 4.39 -6.49 -7.31
CA GLN A 137 3.83 -6.16 -8.64
C GLN A 137 4.86 -6.29 -9.77
N THR A 138 6.11 -6.61 -9.46
CA THR A 138 7.21 -6.69 -10.45
C THR A 138 7.82 -8.08 -10.51
N ARG A 139 7.07 -9.10 -10.08
CA ARG A 139 7.54 -10.51 -10.04
C ARG A 139 7.92 -11.04 -11.42
N SER A 140 7.32 -10.51 -12.49
CA SER A 140 7.62 -10.85 -13.87
C SER A 140 8.74 -10.01 -14.49
N VAL A 141 9.22 -8.96 -13.81
CA VAL A 141 10.16 -7.98 -14.38
C VAL A 141 11.60 -8.34 -14.02
N TRP A 142 11.85 -8.62 -12.75
CA TRP A 142 13.18 -8.94 -12.25
C TRP A 142 13.04 -9.85 -11.03
N SER A 143 13.81 -10.93 -11.01
CA SER A 143 13.89 -11.83 -9.88
C SER A 143 15.28 -12.43 -9.72
N LYS A 144 15.65 -12.76 -8.48
CA LYS A 144 16.87 -13.51 -8.15
C LYS A 144 16.59 -14.45 -6.98
N SER A 145 17.22 -15.63 -6.96
CA SER A 145 17.10 -16.55 -5.81
C SER A 145 17.58 -15.87 -4.53
N LEU A 146 16.85 -16.02 -3.43
CA LEU A 146 17.22 -15.48 -2.12
C LEU A 146 18.59 -15.97 -1.67
N MET A 147 18.89 -17.25 -1.93
CA MET A 147 20.16 -17.86 -1.53
C MET A 147 21.37 -17.27 -2.27
N ASP A 148 21.13 -16.72 -3.47
CA ASP A 148 22.17 -16.11 -4.30
C ASP A 148 22.19 -14.59 -4.16
N TYR A 149 21.32 -14.02 -3.31
CA TYR A 149 21.14 -12.58 -3.19
C TYR A 149 22.19 -11.95 -2.27
N THR A 150 23.12 -11.21 -2.86
CA THR A 150 24.32 -10.73 -2.17
C THR A 150 24.24 -9.24 -1.79
N ARG A 151 25.23 -8.79 -1.01
CA ARG A 151 25.44 -7.37 -0.74
C ARG A 151 25.75 -6.56 -2.00
N THR A 152 26.35 -7.18 -3.02
CA THR A 152 26.60 -6.52 -4.30
C THR A 152 25.28 -6.24 -5.00
N ASP A 153 24.36 -7.22 -5.03
CA ASP A 153 23.01 -7.03 -5.58
C ASP A 153 22.26 -5.91 -4.85
N LEU A 154 22.33 -5.86 -3.52
CA LEU A 154 21.71 -4.77 -2.74
C LEU A 154 22.23 -3.39 -3.16
N ARG A 155 23.52 -3.26 -3.48
CA ARG A 155 24.12 -2.00 -3.92
C ARG A 155 23.69 -1.67 -5.35
N GLU A 156 23.69 -2.63 -6.26
CA GLU A 156 23.24 -2.45 -7.64
C GLU A 156 21.77 -2.03 -7.67
N GLN A 157 20.90 -2.78 -6.99
CA GLN A 157 19.46 -2.52 -6.95
C GLN A 157 19.09 -1.22 -6.23
N PHE A 158 19.96 -0.72 -5.34
CA PHE A 158 19.79 0.60 -4.74
C PHE A 158 19.79 1.71 -5.79
N TYR A 159 20.69 1.63 -6.78
CA TYR A 159 20.86 2.65 -7.83
C TYR A 159 20.03 2.36 -9.08
N GLN A 160 19.51 1.14 -9.23
CA GLN A 160 18.70 0.74 -10.37
C GLN A 160 17.41 1.56 -10.50
N TYR A 161 17.26 2.25 -11.63
CA TYR A 161 16.04 2.96 -12.01
C TYR A 161 14.88 2.00 -12.22
N LYS A 162 13.67 2.42 -11.85
CA LYS A 162 12.43 1.64 -11.95
C LYS A 162 11.35 2.47 -12.65
N PRO A 163 10.87 2.05 -13.84
CA PRO A 163 10.01 2.89 -14.68
C PRO A 163 8.64 3.20 -14.05
N CYS A 164 8.14 2.33 -13.18
CA CYS A 164 6.86 2.53 -12.49
C CYS A 164 6.87 3.65 -11.41
N HIS A 165 8.00 4.34 -11.19
CA HIS A 165 8.17 5.24 -10.04
C HIS A 165 7.16 6.40 -9.98
N ALA A 166 6.74 6.94 -11.12
CA ALA A 166 5.85 8.09 -11.19
C ALA A 166 4.48 7.77 -10.61
N THR A 167 3.92 6.62 -11.00
CA THR A 167 2.52 6.26 -10.80
C THR A 167 2.32 5.12 -9.78
N CYS A 168 3.41 4.54 -9.25
CA CYS A 168 3.39 3.46 -8.27
C CYS A 168 2.59 3.83 -7.01
N THR A 169 1.69 2.96 -6.54
CA THR A 169 0.90 3.20 -5.31
C THR A 169 1.48 2.56 -4.05
N LEU A 170 2.49 1.69 -4.21
CA LEU A 170 2.97 0.78 -3.16
C LEU A 170 3.66 1.53 -2.01
N GLY A 171 2.94 1.66 -0.89
CA GLY A 171 3.44 2.33 0.31
C GLY A 171 4.72 1.72 0.88
N CYS A 172 4.85 0.39 0.90
CA CYS A 172 6.02 -0.30 1.47
C CYS A 172 7.33 0.14 0.80
N ALA A 173 7.36 0.18 -0.53
CA ALA A 173 8.53 0.62 -1.29
C ALA A 173 8.77 2.12 -1.13
N ARG A 174 7.70 2.94 -1.13
CA ARG A 174 7.80 4.40 -0.98
C ARG A 174 8.34 4.82 0.38
N SER A 175 7.78 4.32 1.47
CA SER A 175 8.16 4.72 2.83
C SER A 175 9.59 4.30 3.17
N THR A 176 10.02 3.11 2.75
CA THR A 176 11.41 2.66 2.94
C THR A 176 12.39 3.48 2.10
N SER A 177 12.02 3.81 0.85
CA SER A 177 12.86 4.62 -0.04
C SER A 177 13.01 6.07 0.43
N GLN A 178 12.03 6.61 1.15
CA GLN A 178 12.05 7.98 1.66
C GLN A 178 13.25 8.24 2.58
N LEU A 179 13.71 7.22 3.32
CA LEU A 179 14.85 7.32 4.23
C LEU A 179 16.18 7.65 3.52
N ASP A 180 16.30 7.32 2.24
CA ASP A 180 17.50 7.57 1.42
C ASP A 180 17.21 8.51 0.24
N ASN A 181 16.15 9.32 0.34
CA ASN A 181 15.76 10.20 -0.76
C ASN A 181 16.82 11.27 -1.07
N TRP A 182 17.64 11.62 -0.08
CA TRP A 182 18.79 12.52 -0.19
C TRP A 182 19.92 11.92 -1.06
N ARG A 183 19.98 10.61 -1.24
CA ARG A 183 20.97 9.95 -2.09
C ARG A 183 20.54 10.01 -3.56
N ALA A 184 21.50 10.09 -4.47
CA ALA A 184 21.24 10.06 -5.91
C ALA A 184 20.68 8.70 -6.37
N GLN A 185 19.98 8.71 -7.51
CA GLN A 185 19.62 7.51 -8.26
C GLN A 185 19.85 7.83 -9.74
N PRO A 186 20.82 7.20 -10.41
CA PRO A 186 21.03 7.37 -11.84
C PRO A 186 19.75 7.14 -12.64
N GLY A 187 19.51 7.97 -13.66
CA GLY A 187 18.29 7.91 -14.48
C GLY A 187 17.05 8.54 -13.85
N PHE A 188 17.10 8.95 -12.58
CA PHE A 188 16.03 9.73 -11.95
C PHE A 188 16.32 11.22 -12.09
N ASN A 189 15.81 11.84 -13.16
CA ASN A 189 15.80 13.29 -13.32
C ASN A 189 14.47 13.81 -12.78
N SER A 190 14.51 14.50 -11.65
CA SER A 190 13.35 15.16 -11.03
C SER A 190 13.02 16.48 -11.71
#